data_AF-A0A4Q6FKG7-F1
#
_entry.id   AF-A0A4Q6FKG7-F1
#
_cell.length_a   1.000
_cell.length_b   1.000
_cell.length_c   1.000
_cell.angle_alpha   90.00
_cell.angle_beta   90.00
_cell.angle_gamma   90.00
#
_symmetry.space_group_name_H-M   'P 1'
#
loop_
_entity.id
_entity.type
_entity.pdbx_description
1 polymer ?
#
loop_
_entity_poly.entity_id
_entity_poly.type
_entity_poly.pdbx_seq_one_letter_code
_entity_poly.pdbx_strand_id
1 'polypeptide(L)'
;MLKSRHVFACCTIIFALLGTFACSAPKEEPKESVDSKLSTDDQRKLDEARAEMEIGRNMAGRLIKYYGAYPDEKLVRYVNEVGALVSRASDYPDRKFMFEVYYSDDVNAFACPGGYILISLGAIKNASNEAELAHVLGHEIAHVGKKHMYNALSKMSEEELKKAGEAKSKFGDQPIELQARRRPTPQ
;
A
#
# COMPACT_ATOMS: atom_id res chain seq x y z
N MET A 1 17.54 -21.88 -60.63
CA MET A 1 18.49 -21.55 -59.53
C MET A 1 19.09 -20.18 -59.81
N LEU A 2 19.47 -19.45 -58.75
CA LEU A 2 19.97 -18.06 -58.67
C LEU A 2 18.91 -16.97 -58.46
N LYS A 3 18.56 -16.75 -57.19
CA LYS A 3 18.03 -15.48 -56.69
C LYS A 3 19.24 -14.62 -56.34
N SER A 4 19.70 -13.82 -57.30
CA SER A 4 20.81 -12.89 -57.12
C SER A 4 20.30 -11.54 -56.63
N ARG A 5 21.14 -10.91 -55.82
CA ARG A 5 20.95 -9.67 -55.07
C ARG A 5 21.04 -8.46 -56.01
N HIS A 6 21.05 -7.25 -55.41
CA HIS A 6 21.24 -5.90 -55.98
C HIS A 6 19.92 -5.12 -56.15
N VAL A 7 19.80 -3.82 -55.85
CA VAL A 7 20.74 -2.82 -55.35
C VAL A 7 19.93 -1.65 -54.78
N PHE A 8 20.62 -0.87 -53.94
CA PHE A 8 20.25 0.42 -53.39
C PHE A 8 19.75 1.47 -54.41
N ALA A 9 19.01 2.44 -53.86
CA ALA A 9 19.05 3.87 -54.19
C ALA A 9 18.30 4.39 -55.43
N CYS A 10 17.54 5.46 -55.18
CA CYS A 10 17.84 6.82 -55.64
C CYS A 10 16.64 7.54 -56.29
N CYS A 11 16.66 8.86 -56.13
CA CYS A 11 15.90 9.91 -56.81
C CYS A 11 14.44 10.08 -56.39
N THR A 12 14.12 11.00 -55.48
CA THR A 12 13.99 12.47 -55.66
C THR A 12 12.99 12.90 -56.74
N ILE A 13 11.88 13.48 -56.23
CA ILE A 13 11.25 14.74 -56.65
C ILE A 13 10.75 14.83 -58.10
N ILE A 14 9.43 14.78 -58.28
CA ILE A 14 8.71 15.72 -59.16
C ILE A 14 7.44 16.20 -58.44
N PHE A 15 7.34 17.53 -58.38
CA PHE A 15 6.31 18.33 -57.74
C PHE A 15 5.08 18.50 -58.67
N ALA A 16 3.91 18.58 -58.04
CA ALA A 16 2.70 19.31 -58.48
C ALA A 16 2.00 18.91 -59.80
N LEU A 17 0.80 18.35 -59.64
CA LEU A 17 -0.37 18.76 -60.44
C LEU A 17 -1.60 18.84 -59.53
N LEU A 18 -2.29 19.96 -59.67
CA LEU A 18 -3.42 20.43 -58.88
C LEU A 18 -4.56 19.42 -58.86
N GLY A 19 -4.99 19.08 -57.65
CA GLY A 19 -6.29 18.50 -57.37
C GLY A 19 -6.69 18.91 -55.96
N THR A 20 -7.36 20.06 -55.84
CA THR A 20 -8.05 20.46 -54.60
C THR A 20 -9.25 19.53 -54.43
N PHE A 21 -9.01 18.33 -53.91
CA PHE A 21 -10.03 17.60 -53.18
C PHE A 21 -10.21 18.31 -51.84
N ALA A 22 -11.24 19.16 -51.77
CA ALA A 22 -11.78 19.61 -50.49
C ALA A 22 -12.34 18.36 -49.78
N CYS A 23 -11.47 17.65 -49.06
CA CYS A 23 -11.89 16.64 -48.11
C CYS A 23 -12.51 17.40 -46.94
N SER A 24 -13.85 17.47 -46.93
CA SER A 24 -14.61 17.91 -45.77
C SER A 24 -14.35 16.89 -44.67
N ALA A 25 -13.38 17.19 -43.79
CA ALA A 25 -13.17 16.45 -42.57
C ALA A 25 -14.47 16.53 -41.76
N PRO A 26 -15.05 15.41 -41.28
CA PRO A 26 -16.11 15.50 -40.30
C PRO A 26 -15.56 16.29 -39.12
N LYS A 27 -16.28 17.33 -38.70
CA LYS A 27 -15.98 18.04 -37.46
C LYS A 27 -15.96 17.00 -36.35
N GLU A 28 -14.78 16.70 -35.82
CA GLU A 28 -14.69 16.09 -34.50
C GLU A 28 -15.35 17.09 -33.55
N GLU A 29 -16.57 16.76 -33.12
CA GLU A 29 -17.17 17.42 -31.98
C GLU A 29 -16.20 17.26 -30.80
N PRO A 30 -15.95 18.32 -30.01
CA PRO A 30 -15.12 18.20 -28.83
C PRO A 30 -15.69 17.08 -27.98
N LYS A 31 -14.91 16.00 -27.81
CA LYS A 31 -15.21 14.98 -26.80
C LYS A 31 -15.17 15.71 -25.48
N GLU A 32 -16.34 16.07 -25.00
CA GLU A 32 -16.61 16.58 -23.67
C GLU A 32 -15.77 15.74 -22.71
N SER A 33 -14.78 16.40 -22.09
CA SER A 33 -13.97 15.76 -21.07
C SER A 33 -14.94 15.27 -20.03
N VAL A 34 -14.97 13.95 -19.81
CA VAL A 34 -15.59 13.38 -18.63
C VAL A 34 -14.71 13.76 -17.45
N ASP A 35 -14.75 15.03 -17.08
CA ASP A 35 -14.32 15.54 -15.80
C ASP A 35 -15.41 15.13 -14.81
N SER A 36 -15.54 13.82 -14.56
CA SER A 36 -16.26 13.32 -13.40
C SER A 36 -15.40 13.68 -12.18
N LYS A 37 -15.57 14.92 -11.71
CA LYS A 37 -15.06 15.34 -10.41
C LYS A 37 -15.67 14.39 -9.38
N LEU A 38 -14.87 13.42 -8.95
CA LEU A 38 -15.17 12.56 -7.83
C LEU A 38 -15.60 13.47 -6.66
N SER A 39 -16.72 13.15 -6.00
CA SER A 39 -17.21 13.97 -4.89
C SER A 39 -16.09 14.21 -3.88
N THR A 40 -16.03 15.39 -3.26
CA THR A 40 -15.03 15.69 -2.21
C THR A 40 -15.01 14.62 -1.11
N ASP A 41 -16.17 14.01 -0.82
CA ASP A 41 -16.26 12.90 0.13
C ASP A 41 -15.67 11.58 -0.39
N ASP A 42 -15.87 11.28 -1.66
CA ASP A 42 -15.32 10.08 -2.30
C ASP A 42 -13.80 10.20 -2.43
N GLN A 43 -13.31 11.40 -2.75
CA GLN A 43 -11.88 11.71 -2.73
C GLN A 43 -11.28 11.53 -1.34
N ARG A 44 -11.94 12.06 -0.30
CA ARG A 44 -11.50 11.89 1.09
C ARG A 44 -11.44 10.43 1.52
N LYS A 45 -12.45 9.63 1.18
CA LYS A 45 -12.46 8.18 1.47
C LYS A 45 -11.31 7.45 0.76
N LEU A 46 -11.03 7.82 -0.49
CA LEU A 46 -9.93 7.25 -1.26
C LEU A 46 -8.57 7.60 -0.64
N ASP A 47 -8.40 8.84 -0.21
CA ASP A 47 -7.17 9.31 0.45
C ASP A 47 -6.96 8.61 1.80
N GLU A 48 -8.03 8.43 2.59
CA GLU A 48 -7.98 7.68 3.84
C GLU A 48 -7.62 6.21 3.59
N ALA A 49 -8.24 5.56 2.61
CA ALA A 49 -7.93 4.17 2.25
C ALA A 49 -6.47 4.05 1.78
N ARG A 50 -5.96 5.01 1.02
CA ARG A 50 -4.56 5.06 0.60
C ARG A 50 -3.62 5.22 1.79
N ALA A 51 -3.95 6.10 2.74
CA ALA A 51 -3.17 6.28 3.96
C ALA A 51 -3.16 5.02 4.83
N GLU A 52 -4.32 4.36 5.00
CA GLU A 52 -4.44 3.09 5.72
C GLU A 52 -3.53 2.00 5.10
N MET A 53 -3.55 1.87 3.77
CA MET A 53 -2.68 0.93 3.05
C MET A 53 -1.20 1.26 3.20
N GLU A 54 -0.82 2.53 3.14
CA GLU A 54 0.58 2.94 3.24
C GLU A 54 1.15 2.72 4.65
N ILE A 55 0.39 3.06 5.68
CA ILE A 55 0.75 2.76 7.08
C ILE A 55 0.91 1.25 7.25
N GLY A 56 -0.05 0.47 6.74
CA GLY A 56 -0.04 -0.98 6.73
C GLY A 56 1.22 -1.57 6.12
N ARG A 57 1.53 -1.18 4.89
CA ARG A 57 2.69 -1.63 4.12
C ARG A 57 4.00 -1.35 4.87
N ASN A 58 4.15 -0.13 5.39
CA ASN A 58 5.35 0.27 6.11
C ASN A 58 5.51 -0.50 7.43
N MET A 59 4.41 -0.73 8.14
CA MET A 59 4.41 -1.50 9.39
C MET A 59 4.77 -2.97 9.12
N ALA A 60 4.09 -3.61 8.17
CA ALA A 60 4.37 -4.98 7.75
C ALA A 60 5.83 -5.14 7.31
N GLY A 61 6.35 -4.22 6.49
CA GLY A 61 7.74 -4.24 6.04
C GLY A 61 8.75 -4.12 7.19
N ARG A 62 8.45 -3.31 8.22
CA ARG A 62 9.30 -3.22 9.42
C ARG A 62 9.27 -4.50 10.24
N LEU A 63 8.10 -5.09 10.43
CA LEU A 63 7.95 -6.36 11.15
C LEU A 63 8.68 -7.49 10.43
N ILE A 64 8.51 -7.61 9.11
CA ILE A 64 9.23 -8.61 8.29
C ILE A 64 10.74 -8.36 8.32
N LYS A 65 11.19 -7.11 8.28
CA LYS A 65 12.62 -6.81 8.40
C LYS A 65 13.17 -7.20 9.79
N TYR A 66 12.36 -7.06 10.83
CA TYR A 66 12.77 -7.36 12.20
C TYR A 66 12.79 -8.87 12.50
N TYR A 67 11.69 -9.57 12.20
CA TYR A 67 11.55 -11.00 12.47
C TYR A 67 12.14 -11.90 11.38
N GLY A 68 12.21 -11.41 10.14
CA GLY A 68 12.55 -12.20 8.96
C GLY A 68 11.33 -12.89 8.35
N ALA A 69 11.17 -12.78 7.03
CA ALA A 69 10.19 -13.56 6.29
C ALA A 69 10.55 -15.04 6.29
N TYR A 70 9.55 -15.91 6.38
CA TYR A 70 9.72 -17.34 6.26
C TYR A 70 9.88 -17.72 4.77
N PRO A 71 10.93 -18.46 4.38
CA PRO A 71 11.30 -18.66 2.97
C PRO A 71 10.47 -19.73 2.27
N ASP A 72 9.64 -20.50 2.98
CA ASP A 72 8.82 -21.54 2.37
C ASP A 72 7.60 -20.91 1.67
N GLU A 73 7.77 -20.65 0.37
CA GLU A 73 6.71 -20.14 -0.49
C GLU A 73 5.47 -21.04 -0.56
N LYS A 74 5.61 -22.36 -0.32
CA LYS A 74 4.46 -23.27 -0.31
C LYS A 74 3.63 -23.05 0.94
N LEU A 75 4.28 -22.89 2.09
CA LEU A 75 3.60 -22.58 3.34
C LEU A 75 2.91 -21.21 3.25
N VAL A 76 3.62 -20.18 2.78
CA VAL A 76 3.04 -18.83 2.63
C VAL A 76 1.84 -18.85 1.68
N ARG A 77 1.93 -19.56 0.55
CA ARG A 77 0.80 -19.73 -0.38
C ARG A 77 -0.38 -20.43 0.29
N TYR A 78 -0.15 -21.52 1.01
CA TYR A 78 -1.20 -22.24 1.71
C TYR A 78 -1.92 -21.36 2.74
N VAL A 79 -1.18 -20.59 3.54
CA VAL A 79 -1.77 -19.62 4.48
C VAL A 79 -2.61 -18.57 3.74
N ASN A 80 -2.15 -18.09 2.58
CA ASN A 80 -2.94 -17.16 1.75
C ASN A 80 -4.21 -17.82 1.18
N GLU A 81 -4.18 -19.10 0.80
CA GLU A 81 -5.35 -19.83 0.31
C GLU A 81 -6.40 -19.99 1.41
N VAL A 82 -5.99 -20.41 2.61
CA VAL A 82 -6.89 -20.49 3.79
C VAL A 82 -7.41 -19.10 4.15
N GLY A 83 -6.54 -18.11 4.24
CA GLY A 83 -6.92 -16.73 4.55
C GLY A 83 -7.91 -16.13 3.53
N ALA A 84 -7.74 -16.44 2.25
CA ALA A 84 -8.66 -16.02 1.19
C ALA A 84 -10.03 -16.73 1.27
N LEU A 85 -10.07 -17.99 1.70
CA LEU A 85 -11.33 -18.69 1.97
C LEU A 85 -12.07 -18.03 3.14
N VAL A 86 -11.37 -17.76 4.24
CA VAL A 86 -11.93 -17.11 5.42
C VAL A 86 -12.40 -15.69 5.11
N SER A 87 -11.62 -14.90 4.37
CA SER A 87 -11.98 -13.51 4.04
C SER A 87 -13.23 -13.42 3.17
N ARG A 88 -13.41 -14.33 2.19
CA ARG A 88 -14.62 -14.40 1.37
C ARG A 88 -15.89 -14.70 2.16
N ALA A 89 -15.77 -15.40 3.29
CA ALA A 89 -16.87 -15.71 4.19
C ALA A 89 -17.08 -14.64 5.29
N SER A 90 -16.25 -13.60 5.32
CA SER A 90 -16.33 -12.52 6.31
C SER A 90 -17.26 -11.39 5.88
N ASP A 91 -17.47 -10.42 6.78
CA ASP A 91 -18.19 -9.16 6.48
C ASP A 91 -17.43 -8.23 5.51
N TYR A 92 -16.21 -8.61 5.10
CA TYR A 92 -15.32 -7.80 4.25
C TYR A 92 -14.86 -8.53 2.98
N PRO A 93 -15.78 -9.10 2.16
CA PRO A 93 -15.41 -9.96 1.04
C PRO A 93 -14.66 -9.22 -0.08
N ASP A 94 -14.89 -7.91 -0.23
CA ASP A 94 -14.24 -7.08 -1.26
C ASP A 94 -12.88 -6.51 -0.81
N ARG A 95 -12.52 -6.66 0.46
CA ARG A 95 -11.24 -6.19 0.99
C ARG A 95 -10.13 -7.17 0.60
N LYS A 96 -9.04 -6.63 0.05
CA LYS A 96 -7.85 -7.43 -0.24
C LYS A 96 -7.06 -7.66 1.04
N PHE A 97 -6.76 -8.92 1.32
CA PHE A 97 -5.88 -9.33 2.40
C PHE A 97 -4.61 -9.96 1.83
N MET A 98 -3.49 -9.73 2.49
CA MET A 98 -2.20 -10.33 2.19
C MET A 98 -1.66 -10.97 3.45
N PHE A 99 -1.32 -12.25 3.36
CA PHE A 99 -0.81 -13.02 4.49
C PHE A 99 0.68 -13.29 4.30
N GLU A 100 1.47 -13.09 5.33
CA GLU A 100 2.91 -13.38 5.32
C GLU A 100 3.29 -14.17 6.57
N VAL A 101 4.26 -15.07 6.44
CA VAL A 101 4.74 -15.88 7.56
C VAL A 101 6.09 -15.33 8.00
N TYR A 102 6.29 -15.15 9.30
CA TYR A 102 7.57 -14.68 9.85
C TYR A 102 8.18 -15.67 10.84
N TYR A 103 9.50 -15.59 11.00
CA TYR A 103 10.23 -16.42 11.95
C TYR A 103 10.01 -15.95 13.39
N SER A 104 9.27 -16.74 14.15
CA SER A 104 9.23 -16.73 15.62
C SER A 104 8.60 -18.05 16.08
N ASP A 105 9.11 -18.62 17.17
CA ASP A 105 8.50 -19.77 17.83
C ASP A 105 7.37 -19.36 18.80
N ASP A 106 7.19 -18.07 19.08
CA ASP A 106 6.06 -17.56 19.86
C ASP A 106 4.76 -17.73 19.07
N VAL A 107 3.66 -18.03 19.75
CA VAL A 107 2.32 -18.08 19.15
C VAL A 107 1.78 -16.66 19.03
N ASN A 108 1.85 -16.06 17.85
CA ASN A 108 1.44 -14.68 17.63
C ASN A 108 1.03 -14.41 16.17
N ALA A 109 0.21 -13.38 15.98
CA ALA A 109 -0.15 -12.82 14.68
C ALA A 109 -0.36 -11.31 14.80
N PHE A 110 -0.16 -10.59 13.70
CA PHE A 110 -0.33 -9.13 13.63
C PHE A 110 -1.31 -8.76 12.53
N ALA A 111 -2.37 -8.04 12.89
CA ALA A 111 -3.25 -7.32 11.98
C ALA A 111 -2.74 -5.89 11.70
N CYS A 112 -1.99 -5.72 10.62
CA CYS A 112 -1.58 -4.40 10.17
C CYS A 112 -2.71 -3.73 9.35
N PRO A 113 -2.83 -2.38 9.41
CA PRO A 113 -3.79 -1.64 8.59
C PRO A 113 -3.71 -2.00 7.10
N GLY A 114 -4.80 -1.81 6.35
CA GLY A 114 -4.75 -1.93 4.90
C GLY A 114 -4.70 -3.36 4.34
N GLY A 115 -4.94 -4.38 5.17
CA GLY A 115 -5.09 -5.77 4.71
C GLY A 115 -3.88 -6.68 4.97
N TYR A 116 -2.82 -6.18 5.59
CA TYR A 116 -1.62 -6.98 5.84
C TYR A 116 -1.74 -7.77 7.14
N ILE A 117 -1.65 -9.09 7.07
CA ILE A 117 -1.70 -9.99 8.23
C ILE A 117 -0.41 -10.80 8.25
N LEU A 118 0.31 -10.76 9.38
CA LEU A 118 1.54 -11.51 9.57
C LEU A 118 1.30 -12.57 10.63
N ILE A 119 1.66 -13.83 10.36
CA ILE A 119 1.51 -14.93 11.30
C ILE A 119 2.87 -15.55 11.62
N SER A 120 3.12 -15.87 12.89
CA SER A 120 4.37 -16.52 13.28
C SER A 120 4.39 -17.99 12.86
N LEU A 121 5.58 -18.51 12.59
CA LEU A 121 5.77 -19.95 12.41
C LEU A 121 5.31 -20.75 13.65
N GLY A 122 5.52 -20.22 14.86
CA GLY A 122 5.08 -20.82 16.12
C GLY A 122 3.57 -21.00 16.19
N ALA A 123 2.79 -20.01 15.75
CA ALA A 123 1.33 -20.11 15.70
C ALA A 123 0.87 -21.21 14.74
N ILE A 124 1.50 -21.31 13.56
CA ILE A 124 1.20 -22.37 12.58
C ILE A 124 1.55 -23.74 13.15
N LYS A 125 2.74 -23.90 13.76
CA LYS A 125 3.20 -25.16 14.37
C LYS A 125 2.31 -25.62 15.53
N ASN A 126 1.71 -24.68 16.25
CA ASN A 126 0.85 -24.95 17.39
C ASN A 126 -0.61 -25.24 17.00
N ALA A 127 -1.03 -24.93 15.77
CA ALA A 127 -2.35 -25.25 15.28
C ALA A 127 -2.49 -26.76 15.06
N SER A 128 -3.47 -27.38 15.71
CA SER A 128 -3.69 -28.85 15.63
C SER A 128 -4.31 -29.27 14.30
N ASN A 129 -4.98 -28.34 13.62
CA ASN A 129 -5.68 -28.55 12.36
C ASN A 129 -5.91 -27.22 11.62
N GLU A 130 -6.37 -27.29 10.37
CA GLU A 130 -6.64 -26.12 9.53
C GLU A 130 -7.73 -25.20 10.11
N ALA A 131 -8.69 -25.74 10.87
CA ALA A 131 -9.75 -24.93 11.46
C ALA A 131 -9.22 -23.98 12.55
N GLU A 132 -8.22 -24.41 13.32
CA GLU A 132 -7.54 -23.54 14.29
C GLU A 132 -6.72 -22.44 13.59
N LEU A 133 -6.03 -22.77 12.49
CA LEU A 133 -5.37 -21.77 11.65
C LEU A 133 -6.39 -20.76 11.10
N ALA A 134 -7.49 -21.24 10.55
CA ALA A 134 -8.57 -20.41 10.02
C ALA A 134 -9.20 -19.52 11.11
N HIS A 135 -9.31 -20.01 12.35
CA HIS A 135 -9.78 -19.22 13.50
C HIS A 135 -8.85 -18.03 13.78
N VAL A 136 -7.53 -18.27 13.86
CA VAL A 136 -6.54 -17.19 14.08
C VAL A 136 -6.59 -16.17 12.94
N LEU A 137 -6.59 -16.63 11.69
CA LEU A 137 -6.67 -15.73 10.53
C LEU A 137 -7.99 -14.94 10.51
N GLY A 138 -9.11 -15.57 10.84
CA GLY A 138 -10.42 -14.92 10.93
C GLY A 138 -10.48 -13.85 12.01
N HIS A 139 -9.85 -14.10 13.16
CA HIS A 139 -9.69 -13.12 14.24
C HIS A 139 -8.95 -11.87 13.75
N GLU A 140 -7.81 -12.07 13.08
CA GLU A 140 -7.02 -10.95 12.54
C GLU A 140 -7.73 -10.20 11.40
N ILE A 141 -8.43 -10.91 10.51
CA ILE A 141 -9.28 -10.31 9.47
C ILE A 141 -10.31 -9.36 10.09
N ALA A 142 -10.95 -9.75 11.20
CA ALA A 142 -11.92 -8.91 11.89
C ALA A 142 -11.27 -7.65 12.48
N HIS A 143 -10.06 -7.75 13.03
CA HIS A 143 -9.30 -6.59 13.51
C HIS A 143 -8.97 -5.58 12.42
N VAL A 144 -8.53 -6.07 11.25
CA VAL A 144 -8.26 -5.23 10.08
C VAL A 144 -9.55 -4.61 9.54
N GLY A 145 -10.61 -5.41 9.36
CA GLY A 145 -11.88 -4.95 8.80
C GLY A 145 -12.57 -3.89 9.66
N LYS A 146 -12.48 -4.00 10.99
CA LYS A 146 -12.96 -2.99 11.94
C LYS A 146 -12.00 -1.82 12.13
N LYS A 147 -10.89 -1.79 11.40
CA LYS A 147 -9.84 -0.75 11.45
C LYS A 147 -9.32 -0.49 12.88
N HIS A 148 -9.29 -1.50 13.75
CA HIS A 148 -8.92 -1.30 15.17
C HIS A 148 -7.54 -0.64 15.32
N MET A 149 -6.53 -1.18 14.63
CA MET A 149 -5.17 -0.66 14.67
C MET A 149 -5.06 0.73 14.02
N TYR A 150 -5.70 0.94 12.87
CA TYR A 150 -5.68 2.23 12.18
C TYR A 150 -6.26 3.34 13.05
N ASN A 151 -7.44 3.10 13.64
CA ASN A 151 -8.10 4.06 14.52
C ASN A 151 -7.29 4.36 15.78
N ALA A 152 -6.60 3.36 16.34
CA ALA A 152 -5.71 3.57 17.48
C ALA A 152 -4.54 4.50 17.12
N LEU A 153 -3.90 4.27 15.97
CA LEU A 153 -2.80 5.12 15.48
C LEU A 153 -3.26 6.54 15.16
N SER A 154 -4.42 6.71 14.51
CA SER A 154 -4.98 8.03 14.22
C SER A 154 -5.20 8.84 15.50
N LYS A 155 -5.81 8.25 16.53
CA LYS A 155 -6.03 8.91 17.82
C LYS A 155 -4.72 9.32 18.50
N MET A 156 -3.73 8.43 18.52
CA MET A 156 -2.41 8.75 19.07
C MET A 156 -1.77 9.93 18.34
N SER A 157 -1.84 9.96 17.01
CA SER A 157 -1.29 11.08 16.22
C SER A 157 -1.98 12.40 16.50
N GLU A 158 -3.30 12.40 16.69
CA GLU A 158 -4.08 13.59 17.04
C GLU A 158 -3.73 14.11 18.43
N GLU A 159 -3.55 13.23 19.41
CA GLU A 159 -3.15 13.60 20.77
C GLU A 159 -1.75 14.22 20.79
N GLU A 160 -0.79 13.66 20.05
CA GLU A 160 0.56 14.22 19.93
C GLU A 160 0.54 15.62 19.28
N LEU A 161 -0.27 15.81 18.22
CA LEU A 161 -0.45 17.11 17.58
C LEU A 161 -1.10 18.13 18.53
N LYS A 162 -2.08 17.72 19.34
CA LYS A 162 -2.68 18.58 20.37
C LYS A 162 -1.66 19.01 21.41
N LYS A 163 -0.88 18.08 21.96
CA LYS A 163 0.20 18.40 22.91
C LYS A 163 1.23 19.35 22.31
N ALA A 164 1.63 19.14 21.05
CA ALA A 164 2.56 20.01 20.35
C ALA A 164 1.98 21.41 20.12
N GLY A 165 0.69 21.51 19.78
CA GLY A 165 -0.04 22.77 19.66
C GLY A 165 -0.17 23.52 20.99
N GLU A 166 -0.50 22.80 22.06
CA GLU A 166 -0.54 23.35 23.43
C GLU A 166 0.84 23.84 23.88
N ALA A 167 1.89 23.06 23.63
CA ALA A 167 3.26 23.46 23.94
C ALA A 167 3.67 24.73 23.18
N LYS A 168 3.37 24.82 21.88
CA LYS A 168 3.59 26.04 21.09
C LYS A 168 2.80 27.24 21.63
N SER A 169 1.55 27.02 22.04
CA SER A 169 0.72 28.10 22.62
C SER A 169 1.24 28.58 23.98
N LYS A 170 1.81 27.68 24.80
CA LYS A 170 2.30 27.98 26.16
C LYS A 170 3.70 28.57 26.17
N PHE A 171 4.58 28.12 25.27
CA PHE A 171 5.98 28.58 25.22
C PHE A 171 6.23 29.66 24.16
N GLY A 172 5.29 29.92 23.25
CA GLY A 172 5.51 30.76 22.08
C GLY A 172 6.65 30.23 21.19
N ASP A 173 6.91 30.86 20.06
CA ASP A 173 8.10 30.57 19.24
C ASP A 173 9.38 31.10 19.93
N GLN A 174 9.61 30.73 21.19
CA GLN A 174 10.88 31.00 21.83
C GLN A 174 11.93 30.07 21.23
N PRO A 175 13.00 30.61 20.61
CA PRO A 175 14.05 29.78 20.06
C PRO A 175 14.64 28.93 21.18
N ILE A 176 14.76 27.62 20.93
CA ILE A 176 15.47 26.71 21.83
C ILE A 176 16.95 27.15 21.78
N GLU A 177 17.33 28.09 22.65
CA GLU A 177 18.72 28.33 22.97
C GLU A 177 19.23 27.03 23.60
N LEU A 178 19.97 26.28 22.78
CA LEU A 178 20.70 25.11 23.19
C LEU A 178 21.62 25.54 24.35
N GLN A 179 21.18 25.33 25.59
CA GLN A 179 22.03 25.49 26.75
C GLN A 179 23.12 24.42 26.64
N ALA A 180 24.17 24.77 25.92
CA ALA A 180 25.43 24.07 25.88
C ALA A 180 25.89 23.93 27.33
N ARG A 181 25.69 22.73 27.88
CA ARG A 181 26.29 22.30 29.13
C ARG A 181 27.77 22.66 29.07
N ARG A 182 28.18 23.60 29.91
CA ARG A 182 29.60 23.81 30.23
C ARG A 182 30.14 22.44 30.65
N ARG A 183 31.02 21.83 29.84
CA ARG A 183 31.83 20.71 30.32
C ARG A 183 32.58 21.21 31.55
N PRO A 184 32.49 20.56 32.72
CA PRO A 184 33.45 20.82 33.77
C PRO A 184 34.83 20.44 33.24
N THR A 185 35.76 21.40 33.25
CA THR A 185 37.18 21.15 32.99
C THR A 185 37.74 20.23 34.06
N PRO A 186 38.44 19.14 33.71
CA PRO A 186 39.18 18.35 34.69
C PRO A 186 40.27 19.21 35.32
N GLN A 187 40.44 19.10 36.64
CA GLN A 187 41.60 19.64 37.36
C GLN A 187 42.81 18.73 37.17
#